data_AF-A0A523SF24-F1
#
_entry.id   AF-A0A523SF24-F1
#
_cell.length_a   1.000
_cell.length_b   1.000
_cell.length_c   1.000
_cell.angle_alpha   90.00
_cell.angle_beta   90.00
_cell.angle_gamma   90.00
#
_symmetry.space_group_name_H-M   'P 1'
#
loop_
_entity.id
_entity.type
_entity.pdbx_description
1 polymer ?
#
loop_
_entity_poly.entity_id
_entity_poly.type
_entity_poly.pdbx_seq_one_letter_code
_entity_poly.pdbx_strand_id
1 'polypeptide(L)'
;MREASSHLDAKELYQRAIERDRHISLATVYRNLRLFKELGLVDEIRLDEIHCCYEIKRSTEHYHLLCTSCGSVIEFKSSLIAKLVAEVEHNCDFQANRAVLHLEGYCQKCKKKSSL
;
A
#
# COMPACT_ATOMS: atom_id res chain seq x y z
N MET A 1 -14.29 3.37 -1.01
CA MET A 1 -13.11 2.72 -0.40
C MET A 1 -13.47 1.60 0.57
N ARG A 2 -14.59 1.68 1.34
CA ARG A 2 -14.96 0.64 2.34
C ARG A 2 -15.18 -0.78 1.78
N GLU A 3 -15.38 -0.94 0.47
CA GLU A 3 -15.74 -2.21 -0.19
C GLU A 3 -14.75 -2.61 -1.32
N ALA A 4 -13.65 -1.87 -1.48
CA ALA A 4 -12.70 -2.11 -2.57
C ALA A 4 -11.60 -3.11 -2.20
N SER A 5 -10.89 -3.63 -3.20
CA SER A 5 -9.61 -4.32 -2.98
C SER A 5 -8.74 -3.51 -2.03
N SER A 6 -8.02 -4.20 -1.15
CA SER A 6 -7.25 -3.61 -0.05
C SER A 6 -6.28 -2.52 -0.51
N HIS A 7 -5.84 -2.60 -1.76
CA HIS A 7 -4.91 -1.69 -2.42
C HIS A 7 -5.52 -1.28 -3.76
N LEU A 8 -5.59 0.03 -4.00
CA LEU A 8 -6.03 0.59 -5.28
C LEU A 8 -5.05 1.63 -5.78
N ASP A 9 -4.77 1.63 -7.07
CA ASP A 9 -4.07 2.76 -7.67
C ASP A 9 -5.03 3.95 -7.95
N ALA A 10 -4.45 5.12 -8.27
CA ALA A 10 -5.23 6.32 -8.54
C ALA A 10 -6.11 6.20 -9.80
N LYS A 11 -5.72 5.40 -10.80
CA LYS A 11 -6.49 5.18 -12.03
C LYS A 11 -7.71 4.30 -11.75
N GLU A 12 -7.56 3.24 -10.96
CA GLU A 12 -8.67 2.39 -10.52
C GLU A 12 -9.68 3.18 -9.68
N LEU A 13 -9.18 4.03 -8.77
CA LEU A 13 -10.04 4.93 -7.99
C LEU A 13 -10.78 5.92 -8.88
N TYR A 14 -10.11 6.48 -9.89
CA TYR A 14 -10.73 7.35 -10.88
C TYR A 14 -11.81 6.64 -11.68
N GLN A 15 -11.54 5.42 -12.17
CA GLN A 15 -12.50 4.62 -12.91
C GLN A 15 -13.78 4.38 -12.10
N ARG A 16 -13.63 4.02 -10.81
CA ARG A 16 -14.77 3.84 -9.90
C ARG A 16 -15.49 5.15 -9.57
N ALA A 17 -14.76 6.27 -9.54
CA ALA A 17 -15.34 7.58 -9.25
C ALA A 17 -16.24 8.06 -10.41
N ILE A 18 -15.79 7.91 -11.66
CA ILE A 18 -16.56 8.33 -12.84
C ILE A 18 -17.79 7.45 -13.11
N GLU A 19 -17.78 6.20 -12.65
CA GLU A 19 -18.97 5.34 -12.64
C GLU A 19 -20.09 5.90 -11.76
N ARG A 20 -19.75 6.70 -10.74
CA ARG A 20 -20.71 7.36 -9.83
C ARG A 20 -21.03 8.79 -10.25
N ASP A 21 -20.02 9.54 -10.69
CA ASP A 21 -20.16 10.91 -11.17
C ASP A 21 -19.16 11.21 -12.28
N ARG A 22 -19.66 11.35 -13.51
CA ARG A 22 -18.87 11.58 -14.72
C ARG A 22 -18.14 12.93 -14.75
N HIS A 23 -18.47 13.87 -13.86
CA HIS A 23 -17.79 15.16 -13.77
C HIS A 23 -16.49 15.11 -12.94
N ILE A 24 -16.24 14.01 -12.25
CA ILE A 24 -15.01 13.84 -11.48
C ILE A 24 -13.82 13.73 -12.44
N SER A 25 -12.78 14.55 -12.20
CA SER A 25 -11.50 14.47 -12.91
C SER A 25 -10.47 13.65 -12.14
N LEU A 26 -9.47 13.11 -12.83
CA LEU A 26 -8.33 12.45 -12.20
C LEU A 26 -7.59 13.38 -11.23
N ALA A 27 -7.50 14.67 -11.53
CA ALA A 27 -6.92 15.67 -10.64
C ALA A 27 -7.71 15.80 -9.31
N THR A 28 -9.05 15.69 -9.37
CA THR A 28 -9.89 15.64 -8.16
C THR A 28 -9.58 14.42 -7.30
N VAL A 29 -9.34 13.25 -7.92
CA VAL A 29 -8.96 12.03 -7.19
C VAL A 29 -7.63 12.22 -6.46
N TYR A 30 -6.60 12.73 -7.14
CA TYR A 30 -5.31 13.00 -6.49
C TYR A 30 -5.38 14.02 -5.35
N ARG A 31 -6.17 15.10 -5.51
CA ARG A 31 -6.37 16.08 -4.42
C ARG A 31 -7.02 15.44 -3.19
N ASN A 32 -8.04 14.61 -3.39
CA ASN A 32 -8.70 13.91 -2.29
C ASN A 32 -7.79 12.86 -1.65
N LEU A 33 -7.02 12.11 -2.42
CA LEU A 33 -6.05 11.14 -1.89
C LEU A 33 -4.98 11.82 -1.03
N ARG A 34 -4.47 12.98 -1.49
CA ARG A 34 -3.55 13.81 -0.70
C ARG A 34 -4.21 14.27 0.60
N LEU A 35 -5.42 14.81 0.54
CA LEU A 35 -6.18 15.21 1.74
C LEU A 35 -6.40 14.04 2.70
N PHE A 36 -6.80 12.88 2.21
CA PHE A 36 -7.01 11.69 3.05
C PHE A 36 -5.71 11.21 3.70
N LYS A 37 -4.58 11.31 3.00
CA LYS A 37 -3.26 11.00 3.56
C LYS A 37 -2.88 12.00 4.66
N GLU A 38 -3.09 13.29 4.42
CA GLU A 38 -2.85 14.36 5.41
C GLU A 38 -3.71 14.17 6.67
N LEU A 39 -4.96 13.74 6.50
CA LEU A 39 -5.87 13.40 7.59
C LEU A 39 -5.57 12.03 8.24
N GLY A 40 -4.60 11.27 7.73
CA GLY A 40 -4.25 9.95 8.23
C GLY A 40 -5.33 8.90 8.00
N LEU A 41 -6.19 9.06 6.99
CA LEU A 41 -7.26 8.13 6.64
C LEU A 41 -6.79 7.05 5.66
N VAL A 42 -5.76 7.35 4.86
CA VAL A 42 -5.17 6.41 3.91
C VAL A 42 -3.65 6.39 4.04
N ASP A 43 -3.07 5.22 3.77
CA ASP A 43 -1.65 5.06 3.53
C ASP A 43 -1.37 5.03 2.03
N GLU A 44 -0.22 5.56 1.63
CA GLU A 44 0.30 5.51 0.27
C GLU A 44 1.49 4.55 0.25
N ILE A 45 1.40 3.52 -0.57
CA ILE A 45 2.44 2.54 -0.82
C ILE A 45 3.07 2.88 -2.17
N ARG A 46 4.33 3.28 -2.17
CA ARG A 46 5.09 3.49 -3.42
C ARG A 46 5.71 2.16 -3.83
N LEU A 47 5.34 1.68 -5.02
CA LEU A 47 5.86 0.44 -5.60
C LEU A 47 7.10 0.70 -6.45
N ASP A 48 7.11 1.81 -7.18
CA ASP A 48 8.24 2.36 -7.92
C ASP A 48 8.01 3.88 -8.15
N GLU A 49 8.76 4.52 -9.04
CA GLU A 49 8.61 5.96 -9.35
C GLU A 49 7.23 6.34 -9.92
N ILE A 50 6.52 5.38 -10.53
CA ILE A 50 5.32 5.64 -11.34
C ILE A 50 4.07 5.00 -10.70
N HIS A 51 4.22 3.90 -9.99
CA HIS A 51 3.15 3.10 -9.43
C HIS A 51 3.02 3.34 -7.93
N CYS A 52 1.89 3.93 -7.53
CA CYS A 52 1.49 4.06 -6.13
C CYS A 52 0.13 3.43 -5.91
N CYS A 53 0.00 2.72 -4.80
CA CYS A 53 -1.27 2.19 -4.32
C CYS A 53 -1.68 2.91 -3.03
N TYR A 54 -2.98 3.03 -2.82
CA TYR A 54 -3.57 3.61 -1.64
C TYR A 54 -4.41 2.56 -0.91
N GLU A 55 -4.32 2.57 0.41
CA GLU A 55 -5.12 1.71 1.29
C GLU A 55 -5.74 2.52 2.42
N ILE A 56 -6.86 2.07 2.97
CA ILE A 56 -7.42 2.66 4.18
C ILE A 56 -6.46 2.36 5.34
N LYS A 57 -6.13 3.38 6.13
CA LYS A 57 -5.30 3.21 7.31
C LYS A 57 -5.95 2.22 8.28
N ARG A 58 -5.19 1.18 8.67
CA ARG A 58 -5.65 0.14 9.60
C ARG A 58 -4.93 0.26 10.94
N SER A 59 -5.56 -0.24 11.99
CA SER A 59 -4.95 -0.34 13.33
C SER A 59 -4.00 -1.53 13.47
N THR A 60 -4.13 -2.54 12.61
CA THR A 60 -3.28 -3.73 12.66
C THR A 60 -2.09 -3.60 11.72
N GLU A 61 -0.90 -3.73 12.29
CA GLU A 61 0.36 -3.75 11.55
C GLU A 61 0.39 -4.90 10.52
N HIS A 62 0.83 -4.58 9.32
CA HIS A 62 1.01 -5.52 8.22
C HIS A 62 2.03 -4.95 7.24
N TYR A 63 2.60 -5.85 6.45
CA TYR A 63 3.70 -5.55 5.53
C TYR A 63 3.34 -6.03 4.13
N HIS A 64 4.12 -5.63 3.13
CA HIS A 64 3.74 -5.81 1.75
C HIS A 64 4.78 -6.61 0.94
N LEU A 65 4.30 -7.55 0.13
CA LEU A 65 5.06 -8.13 -0.97
C LEU A 65 4.63 -7.46 -2.27
N LEU A 66 5.59 -6.99 -3.05
CA LEU A 66 5.36 -6.26 -4.28
C LEU A 66 5.84 -7.11 -5.47
N CYS A 67 4.92 -7.42 -6.39
CA CYS A 67 5.31 -8.13 -7.59
C CYS A 67 5.83 -7.19 -8.68
N THR A 68 7.11 -7.28 -9.00
CA THR A 68 7.75 -6.44 -10.03
C THR A 68 7.33 -6.78 -11.46
N SER A 69 6.68 -7.94 -11.67
CA SER A 69 6.19 -8.36 -12.99
C SER A 69 4.77 -7.91 -13.31
N CYS A 70 3.87 -7.88 -12.32
CA CYS A 70 2.45 -7.58 -12.56
C CYS A 70 1.87 -6.49 -11.64
N GLY A 71 2.68 -5.88 -10.79
CA GLY A 71 2.27 -4.83 -9.86
C GLY A 71 1.38 -5.30 -8.69
N SER A 72 1.18 -6.62 -8.51
CA SER A 72 0.30 -7.09 -7.43
C SER A 72 0.91 -6.82 -6.06
N VAL A 73 0.09 -6.30 -5.14
CA VAL A 73 0.43 -6.10 -3.74
C VAL A 73 -0.20 -7.22 -2.90
N ILE A 74 0.58 -7.83 -2.01
CA ILE A 74 0.13 -8.92 -1.12
C ILE A 74 0.47 -8.54 0.31
N GLU A 75 -0.51 -8.60 1.21
CA GLU A 75 -0.30 -8.36 2.65
C GLU A 75 0.31 -9.59 3.33
N PHE A 76 1.23 -9.38 4.27
CA PHE A 76 1.70 -10.41 5.20
C PHE A 76 1.93 -9.84 6.59
N LYS A 77 2.03 -10.74 7.59
CA LYS A 77 2.35 -10.39 8.98
C LYS A 77 3.53 -11.22 9.43
N SER A 78 4.37 -10.64 10.30
CA SER A 78 5.49 -11.37 10.92
C SER A 78 5.77 -10.83 12.32
N SER A 79 5.75 -11.72 13.30
CA SER A 79 6.13 -11.41 14.68
C SER A 79 7.63 -11.12 14.83
N LEU A 80 8.46 -11.58 13.87
CA LEU A 80 9.89 -11.27 13.87
C LEU A 80 10.16 -9.79 13.65
N ILE A 81 9.34 -9.13 12.82
CA ILE A 81 9.50 -7.69 12.57
C ILE A 81 9.10 -6.89 13.81
N ALA A 82 8.02 -7.28 14.50
CA ALA A 82 7.62 -6.65 15.75
C ALA A 82 8.72 -6.75 16.83
N LYS A 83 9.38 -7.92 16.91
CA LYS A 83 10.53 -8.12 17.81
C LYS A 83 11.71 -7.23 17.44
N LEU A 84 12.03 -7.13 16.15
CA LEU A 84 13.10 -6.26 15.66
C LEU A 84 12.84 -4.78 16.01
N VAL A 85 11.61 -4.30 15.81
CA VAL A 85 11.25 -2.92 16.17
C VAL A 85 11.47 -2.68 17.65
N ALA A 86 10.96 -3.56 18.51
CA ALA A 86 11.11 -3.44 19.96
C ALA A 86 12.59 -3.48 20.41
N GLU A 87 13.41 -4.31 19.77
CA GLU A 87 14.85 -4.37 20.01
C GLU A 87 15.56 -3.06 19.65
N VAL A 88 15.23 -2.47 18.49
CA VAL A 88 15.79 -1.18 18.04
C VAL A 88 15.37 -0.04 18.96
N GLU A 89 14.08 0.04 19.31
CA GLU A 89 13.57 1.06 20.24
C GLU A 89 14.32 1.01 21.58
N HIS A 90 14.54 -0.19 22.12
CA HIS A 90 15.25 -0.38 23.37
C HIS A 90 16.74 -0.03 23.26
N ASN A 91 17.45 -0.59 22.29
CA ASN A 91 18.91 -0.45 22.17
C ASN A 91 19.34 0.96 21.78
N CYS A 92 18.46 1.72 21.11
CA CYS A 92 18.76 3.05 20.60
C CYS A 92 18.08 4.18 21.39
N ASP A 93 17.34 3.89 22.47
CA ASP A 93 16.50 4.85 23.20
C ASP A 93 15.61 5.66 22.23
N PHE A 94 14.90 4.95 21.36
CA PHE A 94 14.13 5.52 20.26
C PHE A 94 12.65 5.14 20.36
N GLN A 95 11.75 6.05 19.99
CA GLN A 95 10.32 5.78 19.88
C GLN A 95 9.90 5.73 18.40
N ALA A 96 9.62 4.53 17.89
CA ALA A 96 9.21 4.33 16.52
C ALA A 96 7.73 4.64 16.34
N ASN A 97 7.42 5.69 15.58
CA ASN A 97 6.03 6.01 15.22
C ASN A 97 5.49 5.15 14.08
N ARG A 98 6.37 4.54 13.27
CA ARG A 98 6.00 3.72 12.12
C ARG A 98 7.17 2.81 11.71
N ALA A 99 6.88 1.55 11.43
CA ALA A 99 7.77 0.65 10.72
C ALA A 99 7.17 0.36 9.33
N VAL A 100 7.99 0.41 8.29
CA VAL A 100 7.54 0.14 6.91
C VAL A 100 8.44 -0.91 6.32
N LEU A 101 7.86 -2.02 5.83
CA LEU A 101 8.58 -3.07 5.12
C LEU A 101 7.84 -3.43 3.83
N HIS A 102 8.59 -3.39 2.74
CA HIS A 102 8.18 -3.89 1.43
C HIS A 102 9.23 -4.88 0.93
N LEU A 103 8.79 -6.01 0.40
CA LEU A 103 9.66 -6.98 -0.26
C LEU A 103 9.29 -7.06 -1.74
N GLU A 104 10.23 -6.73 -2.60
CA GLU A 104 10.04 -6.78 -4.05
C GLU A 104 10.44 -8.15 -4.62
N GLY A 105 9.65 -8.65 -5.57
CA GLY A 105 9.96 -9.91 -6.25
C GLY A 105 8.83 -10.39 -7.16
N TYR A 106 8.64 -11.70 -7.23
CA TYR A 106 7.63 -12.31 -8.09
C TYR A 106 6.52 -12.97 -7.27
N CYS A 107 5.26 -12.64 -7.56
CA CYS A 107 4.12 -13.34 -6.98
C CYS A 107 4.05 -14.79 -7.49
N GLN A 108 3.30 -15.64 -6.80
CA GLN A 108 3.16 -17.06 -7.18
C GLN A 108 2.70 -17.25 -8.63
N LYS A 109 1.81 -16.37 -9.13
CA LYS A 109 1.31 -16.42 -10.51
C LYS A 109 2.42 -16.12 -11.52
N CYS A 110 3.21 -15.08 -11.29
CA CYS A 110 4.30 -14.71 -12.19
C CYS A 110 5.47 -15.69 -12.12
N LYS A 111 5.82 -16.20 -10.92
CA LYS A 111 6.83 -17.27 -10.77
C LYS A 111 6.50 -18.49 -11.64
N LYS A 112 5.23 -18.93 -11.64
CA LYS A 112 4.78 -20.07 -12.47
C LYS A 112 4.80 -19.78 -13.97
N LYS A 113 4.60 -18.54 -14.40
CA LYS A 113 4.70 -18.13 -15.82
C LYS A 113 6.14 -18.06 -16.32
N SER A 114 7.10 -17.76 -15.45
CA SER A 114 8.53 -17.69 -15.80
C SER A 114 9.24 -19.05 -15.76
N SER A 115 8.57 -20.10 -15.26
CA SER A 115 9.08 -21.49 -15.24
C SER A 115 8.51 -22.36 -16.38
N LEU A 116 7.86 -21.73 -17.36
CA LEU A 116 7.40 -22.29 -18.63
C LEU A 116 8.14 -21.55 -19.76
#